data_AF-A0A957C3M3-F1
#
_entry.id   AF-A0A957C3M3-F1
#
_cell.length_a   1.000
_cell.length_b   1.000
_cell.length_c   1.000
_cell.angle_alpha   90.00
_cell.angle_beta   90.00
_cell.angle_gamma   90.00
#
_symmetry.space_group_name_H-M   'P 1'
#
loop_
_entity.id
_entity.type
_entity.pdbx_description
1 polymer ?
#
loop_
_entity_poly.entity_id
_entity_poly.type
_entity_poly.pdbx_seq_one_letter_code
_entity_poly.pdbx_strand_id
1 'polypeptide(L)'
;MPIRVGWGNQNQTYIYVQFIGQWTWEDYYHGYETWLQLVNTVSYTVATLANFSDSRGIPQGALTHFHKTFTVLGSKGGEFIVVGADTMIITFG
;
A
#
# COMPACT_ATOMS: atom_id res chain seq x y z
N MET A 1 -13.83 -4.97 -2.30
CA MET A 1 -12.38 -4.98 -2.03
C MET A 1 -12.11 -4.04 -0.85
N PRO A 2 -11.64 -4.55 0.29
CA PRO A 2 -11.25 -3.81 1.49
C PRO A 2 -10.00 -2.94 1.31
N ILE A 3 -9.34 -2.98 0.15
CA ILE A 3 -8.22 -2.10 -0.18
C ILE A 3 -8.66 -1.14 -1.27
N ARG A 4 -8.49 0.16 -1.02
CA ARG A 4 -8.75 1.23 -1.99
C ARG A 4 -7.43 1.82 -2.46
N VAL A 5 -7.30 1.99 -3.77
CA VAL A 5 -6.09 2.54 -4.40
C VAL A 5 -6.50 3.65 -5.35
N GLY A 6 -5.82 4.79 -5.26
CA GLY A 6 -6.10 5.94 -6.12
C GLY A 6 -5.05 7.03 -5.99
N TRP A 7 -5.21 8.09 -6.78
CA TRP A 7 -4.44 9.31 -6.61
C TRP A 7 -4.84 10.02 -5.33
N GLY A 8 -3.86 10.40 -4.52
CA GLY A 8 -4.12 11.13 -3.29
C GLY A 8 -4.34 12.63 -3.50
N ASN A 9 -3.97 13.16 -4.67
CA ASN A 9 -4.25 14.55 -5.04
C ASN A 9 -4.53 14.70 -6.54
N GLN A 10 -5.04 15.88 -6.93
CA GLN A 10 -5.35 16.20 -8.32
C GLN A 10 -4.11 16.24 -9.23
N ASN A 11 -2.96 16.62 -8.68
CA ASN A 11 -1.69 16.70 -9.41
C ASN A 11 -0.99 15.35 -9.58
N GLN A 12 -1.61 14.25 -9.12
CA GLN A 12 -1.10 12.89 -9.27
C GLN A 12 0.35 12.72 -8.80
N THR A 13 0.72 13.33 -7.67
CA THR A 13 2.10 13.27 -7.15
C THR A 13 2.30 12.15 -6.15
N TYR A 14 1.22 11.61 -5.58
CA TYR A 14 1.28 10.45 -4.71
C TYR A 14 0.06 9.55 -4.85
N ILE A 15 0.27 8.26 -4.65
CA ILE A 15 -0.78 7.24 -4.58
C ILE A 15 -1.19 7.08 -3.12
N TYR A 16 -2.50 7.04 -2.90
CA TYR A 16 -3.11 6.75 -1.62
C TYR A 16 -3.66 5.32 -1.64
N VAL A 17 -3.17 4.50 -0.71
CA VAL A 17 -3.61 3.12 -0.51
C VAL A 17 -4.24 3.03 0.87
N GLN A 18 -5.53 2.69 0.94
CA GLN A 18 -6.25 2.55 2.21
C GLN A 18 -6.62 1.09 2.45
N PHE A 19 -6.18 0.53 3.57
CA PHE A 19 -6.53 -0.81 4.04
C PHE A 19 -7.68 -0.70 5.05
N ILE A 20 -8.79 -1.39 4.80
CA ILE A 20 -10.05 -1.25 5.54
C ILE A 20 -10.49 -2.61 6.08
N GLY A 21 -10.75 -2.70 7.38
CA GLY A 21 -11.27 -3.92 8.00
C GLY A 21 -10.31 -5.11 7.86
N GLN A 22 -10.86 -6.28 7.59
CA GLN A 22 -10.08 -7.48 7.28
C GLN A 22 -9.90 -7.58 5.77
N TRP A 23 -8.65 -7.70 5.34
CA TRP A 23 -8.28 -7.86 3.93
C TRP A 23 -7.46 -9.14 3.77
N THR A 24 -7.55 -9.73 2.58
CA THR A 24 -6.86 -10.97 2.22
C THR A 24 -5.68 -10.70 1.29
N TRP A 25 -4.84 -11.71 1.07
CA TRP A 25 -3.78 -11.62 0.07
C TRP A 25 -4.31 -11.33 -1.34
N GLU A 26 -5.47 -11.89 -1.69
CA GLU A 26 -6.13 -11.62 -2.96
C GLU A 26 -6.51 -10.14 -3.09
N ASP A 27 -7.09 -9.54 -2.04
CA ASP A 27 -7.41 -8.11 -2.02
C ASP A 27 -6.15 -7.25 -2.20
N TYR A 28 -5.05 -7.65 -1.56
CA TYR A 28 -3.76 -6.97 -1.67
C TYR A 28 -3.22 -7.02 -3.09
N TYR A 29 -3.26 -8.18 -3.74
CA TYR A 29 -2.76 -8.32 -5.11
C TYR A 29 -3.61 -7.55 -6.11
N HIS A 30 -4.94 -7.55 -5.97
CA HIS A 30 -5.81 -6.69 -6.79
C HIS A 30 -5.52 -5.20 -6.60
N GLY A 31 -5.29 -4.76 -5.35
CA GLY A 31 -4.87 -3.40 -5.06
C GLY A 31 -3.50 -3.07 -5.67
N TYR A 32 -2.54 -3.99 -5.56
CA TYR A 32 -1.19 -3.84 -6.12
C TYR A 32 -1.20 -3.72 -7.66
N GLU A 33 -2.05 -4.46 -8.37
CA GLU A 33 -2.22 -4.30 -9.81
C GLU A 33 -2.75 -2.91 -10.18
N THR A 34 -3.76 -2.43 -9.46
CA THR A 34 -4.31 -1.08 -9.63
C THR A 34 -3.24 -0.02 -9.38
N TRP A 35 -2.43 -0.22 -8.33
CA TRP A 35 -1.32 0.65 -8.00
C TRP A 35 -0.28 0.72 -9.12
N LEU A 36 0.16 -0.43 -9.65
CA LEU A 36 1.10 -0.48 -10.76
C LEU A 36 0.55 0.22 -12.00
N GLN A 37 -0.75 0.05 -12.30
CA GLN A 37 -1.39 0.74 -13.41
C GLN A 37 -1.30 2.26 -13.24
N LEU A 38 -1.62 2.80 -12.06
CA LEU A 38 -1.52 4.25 -11.79
C LEU A 38 -0.09 4.76 -11.93
N VAL A 39 0.89 4.07 -11.35
CA VAL A 39 2.32 4.46 -11.46
C VAL A 39 2.75 4.51 -12.93
N ASN A 40 2.26 3.60 -13.76
CA ASN A 40 2.61 3.55 -15.18
C ASN A 40 1.87 4.60 -16.04
N THR A 41 0.89 5.33 -15.50
CA THR A 41 0.22 6.43 -16.23
C THR A 41 1.03 7.72 -16.28
N VAL A 42 2.08 7.84 -15.46
CA VAL A 42 2.92 9.04 -15.36
C VAL A 42 4.39 8.71 -15.61
N SER A 43 5.15 9.70 -16.08
CA SER A 43 6.57 9.56 -16.44
C SER A 43 7.54 9.96 -15.31
N TYR A 44 7.01 10.41 -14.17
CA TYR A 44 7.78 10.90 -13.03
C TYR A 44 7.62 9.98 -11.82
N THR A 45 8.50 10.18 -10.84
CA THR A 45 8.48 9.45 -9.57
C THR A 45 7.26 9.82 -8.72
N VAL A 46 6.58 8.81 -8.20
CA VAL A 46 5.35 8.95 -7.42
C VAL A 46 5.58 8.44 -6.01
N ALA A 47 5.27 9.26 -5.00
CA ALA A 47 5.27 8.83 -3.61
C ALA A 47 4.05 7.94 -3.32
N THR A 48 4.11 7.14 -2.25
CA THR A 48 2.95 6.37 -1.78
C THR A 48 2.69 6.60 -0.31
N LEU A 49 1.43 6.86 0.02
CA LEU A 49 0.92 6.83 1.38
C LEU A 49 0.05 5.58 1.56
N ALA A 50 0.54 4.61 2.34
CA ALA A 50 -0.19 3.42 2.74
C ALA A 50 -0.81 3.63 4.12
N ASN A 51 -2.15 3.72 4.17
CA ASN A 51 -2.91 3.98 5.38
C ASN A 51 -3.59 2.70 5.88
N PHE A 52 -3.21 2.28 7.09
CA PHE A 52 -3.73 1.12 7.80
C PHE A 52 -4.61 1.50 8.99
N SER A 53 -4.92 2.78 9.19
CA SER A 53 -5.68 3.26 10.36
C SER A 53 -7.07 2.61 10.49
N ASP A 54 -7.67 2.19 9.37
CA ASP A 54 -8.96 1.51 9.33
C ASP A 54 -8.83 -0.02 9.23
N SER A 55 -7.60 -0.55 9.25
CA SER A 55 -7.31 -1.99 9.14
C SER A 55 -7.52 -2.67 10.48
N ARG A 56 -8.12 -3.87 10.46
CA ARG A 56 -8.27 -4.74 11.64
C ARG A 56 -7.18 -5.82 11.62
N GLY A 57 -5.93 -5.37 11.66
CA GLY A 57 -4.72 -6.20 11.61
C GLY A 57 -4.14 -6.38 10.21
N ILE A 58 -3.10 -7.21 10.12
CA ILE A 58 -2.43 -7.62 8.88
C ILE A 58 -2.43 -9.16 8.77
N PRO A 59 -2.56 -9.74 7.57
CA PRO A 59 -2.43 -11.19 7.38
C PRO A 59 -1.06 -11.71 7.83
N GLN A 60 -1.01 -12.97 8.25
CA GLN A 60 0.25 -13.63 8.60
C GLN A 60 1.23 -13.60 7.42
N GLY A 61 2.51 -13.33 7.71
CA GLY A 61 3.56 -13.25 6.70
C GLY A 61 3.62 -11.93 5.93
N ALA A 62 2.87 -10.90 6.35
CA ALA A 62 2.72 -9.70 5.53
C ALA A 62 4.00 -8.94 5.22
N LEU A 63 4.99 -8.96 6.13
CA LEU A 63 6.31 -8.36 5.87
C LEU A 63 6.99 -8.94 4.62
N THR A 64 6.83 -10.24 4.35
CA THR A 64 7.41 -10.90 3.16
C THR A 64 6.75 -10.39 1.88
N HIS A 65 5.43 -10.22 1.87
CA HIS A 65 4.70 -9.71 0.72
C HIS A 65 4.98 -8.22 0.48
N PHE A 66 5.09 -7.44 1.55
CA PHE A 66 5.42 -6.02 1.46
C PHE A 66 6.84 -5.77 0.99
N HIS A 67 7.81 -6.62 1.38
CA HIS A 67 9.20 -6.50 0.95
C HIS A 67 9.35 -6.43 -0.58
N LYS A 68 8.59 -7.26 -1.30
CA LYS A 68 8.57 -7.25 -2.77
C LYS A 68 8.07 -5.91 -3.30
N THR A 69 7.00 -5.38 -2.73
CA THR A 69 6.41 -4.10 -3.13
C THR A 69 7.31 -2.92 -2.80
N PHE A 70 7.96 -2.91 -1.62
CA PHE A 70 8.97 -1.92 -1.27
C PHE A 70 10.16 -1.95 -2.23
N THR A 71 10.61 -3.14 -2.63
CA THR A 71 11.70 -3.27 -3.59
C THR A 71 11.31 -2.71 -4.96
N VAL A 72 10.15 -3.12 -5.49
CA VAL A 72 9.68 -2.70 -6.82
C VAL A 72 9.40 -1.19 -6.84
N LEU A 73 8.69 -0.66 -5.86
CA LEU A 73 8.29 0.75 -5.87
C LEU A 73 9.39 1.68 -5.36
N GLY A 74 10.18 1.24 -4.39
CA GLY A 74 11.38 1.94 -3.95
C GLY A 74 12.41 2.05 -5.08
N SER A 75 12.52 1.04 -5.95
CA SER A 75 13.39 1.13 -7.14
C SER A 75 12.91 2.15 -8.20
N LYS A 76 11.64 2.57 -8.16
CA LYS A 76 11.12 3.70 -8.96
C LYS A 76 11.36 5.07 -8.32
N GLY A 77 12.08 5.11 -7.19
CA GLY A 77 12.57 6.32 -6.53
C GLY A 77 11.55 7.04 -5.65
N GLY A 78 10.34 6.49 -5.48
CA GLY A 78 9.26 7.13 -4.73
C GLY A 78 9.39 6.94 -3.23
N GLU A 79 9.06 7.99 -2.46
CA GLU A 79 8.93 7.88 -1.01
C GLU A 79 7.76 6.95 -0.64
N PHE A 80 7.94 6.16 0.42
CA PHE A 80 6.91 5.28 0.94
C PHE A 80 6.60 5.65 2.39
N ILE A 81 5.38 6.12 2.63
CA ILE A 81 4.90 6.58 3.93
C ILE A 81 3.84 5.58 4.42
N VAL A 82 3.98 5.14 5.68
CA VAL A 82 3.01 4.26 6.33
C VAL A 82 2.30 5.02 7.45
N VAL A 83 0.98 4.98 7.47
CA VAL A 83 0.12 5.55 8.51
C VAL A 83 -0.64 4.41 9.20
N GLY A 84 -0.77 4.45 10.53
CA GLY A 84 -1.44 3.38 11.30
C GLY A 84 -0.58 2.14 11.50
N ALA A 85 0.75 2.30 11.62
CA ALA A 85 1.70 1.18 11.76
C ALA A 85 1.52 0.38 13.07
N ASP A 86 0.84 0.94 14.07
CA ASP A 86 0.43 0.24 15.29
C ASP A 86 -0.44 -0.99 15.00
N THR A 87 -1.25 -0.95 13.94
CA THR A 87 -2.04 -2.11 13.47
C THR A 87 -1.19 -3.26 12.93
N MET A 88 0.09 -3.02 12.64
CA MET A 88 1.05 -4.03 12.18
C MET A 88 1.82 -4.70 13.32
N ILE A 89 1.69 -4.19 14.55
CA ILE A 89 2.36 -4.76 15.71
C ILE A 89 1.61 -6.05 16.10
N ILE A 90 2.20 -7.20 15.76
CA ILE A 90 1.72 -8.49 16.25
C ILE A 90 2.25 -8.66 17.68
N THR A 91 1.40 -8.52 18.69
CA THR A 91 1.75 -8.86 20.08
C THR A 91 1.73 -10.38 20.23
N PHE A 92 2.87 -10.99 20.53
CA PHE A 92 2.89 -12.36 21.05
C PHE A 92 2.34 -12.31 22.49
N GLY A 93 1.17 -12.91 22.69
CA GLY A 93 0.61 -13.24 24.00
C GLY A 93 0.93 -14.67 24.38
#